data_AF-A0A7U4E5B8-F1
#
_entry.id   AF-A0A7U4E5B8-F1
#
_cell.length_a   1.000
_cell.length_b   1.000
_cell.length_c   1.000
_cell.angle_alpha   90.00
_cell.angle_beta   90.00
_cell.angle_gamma   90.00
#
_symmetry.space_group_name_H-M   'P 1'
#
loop_
_entity.id
_entity.type
_entity.pdbx_description
1 polymer ?
#
loop_
_entity_poly.entity_id
_entity_poly.type
_entity_poly.pdbx_seq_one_letter_code
_entity_poly.pdbx_strand_id
1 'polypeptide(L)'
;MMNDELRIAVLGLGEAGSHFANDLAAMGVAVTGYDPKPVRKLHPSVVVKESNAEAARMADIIFSANLSSVSVEIAEELAGVLQPQQFFCEMNTSGPEKKKKIAEILAPSGVKMVDLAIMAPVPPKGIMTPLLASGEEAAAFLEKIKPLNLDISMVKNGQIGDAATRKLLRSIVYKGIAAVVCEAMEAGEAFGMESYIRAQISSLIGGNDDLIDRFVEGSKTHALRRMHEMEAVIEMLETQHLDPIVTRATRDNLEKLLH
;
A
#
# COMPACT_ATOMS: atom_id res chain seq x y z
N MET A 1 -10.99 18.39 -31.11
CA MET A 1 -9.86 18.21 -30.19
C MET A 1 -10.09 16.87 -29.52
N MET A 2 -9.25 15.87 -29.79
CA MET A 2 -9.40 14.55 -29.17
C MET A 2 -9.26 14.75 -27.66
N ASN A 3 -10.27 14.34 -26.89
CA ASN A 3 -10.06 14.10 -25.47
C ASN A 3 -8.98 13.02 -25.43
N ASP A 4 -7.74 13.37 -25.07
CA ASP A 4 -6.74 12.34 -24.77
C ASP A 4 -7.25 11.60 -23.54
N GLU A 5 -7.84 10.43 -23.80
CA GLU A 5 -8.39 9.53 -22.80
C GLU A 5 -7.25 9.12 -21.86
N LEU A 6 -7.42 9.41 -20.57
CA LEU A 6 -6.42 9.09 -19.54
C LEU A 6 -6.18 7.57 -19.53
N ARG A 7 -4.93 7.15 -19.69
CA ARG A 7 -4.53 5.75 -19.67
C ARG A 7 -3.78 5.43 -18.38
N ILE A 8 -4.22 4.41 -17.65
CA ILE A 8 -3.58 3.97 -16.41
C ILE A 8 -3.14 2.53 -16.54
N ALA A 9 -1.85 2.27 -16.26
CA ALA A 9 -1.34 0.92 -16.09
C ALA A 9 -1.39 0.52 -14.61
N VAL A 10 -1.84 -0.70 -14.32
CA VAL A 10 -1.74 -1.29 -12.98
C VAL A 10 -0.80 -2.50 -13.02
N LEU A 11 0.36 -2.35 -12.38
CA LEU A 11 1.38 -3.40 -12.28
C LEU A 11 1.16 -4.13 -10.96
N GLY A 12 0.88 -5.43 -11.05
CA GLY A 12 0.36 -6.23 -9.96
C GLY A 12 -1.17 -6.17 -9.94
N LEU A 13 -1.81 -7.30 -10.21
CA LEU A 13 -3.27 -7.51 -10.23
C LEU A 13 -3.68 -8.49 -9.12
N GLY A 14 -2.93 -8.48 -8.02
CA GLY A 14 -3.31 -9.09 -6.75
C GLY A 14 -4.52 -8.40 -6.12
N GLU A 15 -4.64 -8.43 -4.79
CA GLU A 15 -5.82 -7.87 -4.11
C GLU A 15 -6.05 -6.38 -4.41
N ALA A 16 -5.10 -5.52 -4.02
CA ALA A 16 -5.24 -4.08 -4.20
C ALA A 16 -5.33 -3.70 -5.68
N GLY A 17 -4.40 -4.20 -6.49
CA GLY A 17 -4.31 -3.85 -7.90
C GLY A 17 -5.52 -4.26 -8.73
N SER A 18 -6.10 -5.45 -8.50
CA SER A 18 -7.33 -5.85 -9.21
C SER A 18 -8.53 -4.98 -8.84
N HIS A 19 -8.68 -4.59 -7.56
CA HIS A 19 -9.71 -3.63 -7.17
C HIS A 19 -9.52 -2.28 -7.86
N PHE A 20 -8.29 -1.74 -7.85
CA PHE A 20 -7.98 -0.49 -8.53
C PHE A 20 -8.26 -0.56 -10.04
N ALA A 21 -7.77 -1.60 -10.72
CA ALA A 21 -7.99 -1.79 -12.15
C ALA A 21 -9.47 -1.89 -12.50
N ASN A 22 -10.26 -2.62 -11.70
CA ASN A 22 -11.69 -2.80 -11.93
C ASN A 22 -12.47 -1.50 -11.72
N ASP A 23 -12.19 -0.78 -10.65
CA ASP A 23 -12.90 0.47 -10.35
C ASP A 23 -12.56 1.55 -11.38
N LEU A 24 -11.28 1.68 -11.76
CA LEU A 24 -10.85 2.61 -12.81
C LEU A 24 -11.51 2.29 -14.15
N ALA A 25 -11.58 1.01 -14.53
CA ALA A 25 -12.27 0.59 -15.75
C ALA A 25 -13.78 0.87 -15.68
N ALA A 26 -14.41 0.68 -14.52
CA ALA A 26 -15.82 1.03 -14.31
C ALA A 26 -16.07 2.55 -14.38
N MET A 27 -15.06 3.38 -14.08
CA MET A 27 -15.07 4.83 -14.28
C MET A 27 -14.83 5.24 -15.75
N GLY A 28 -14.63 4.29 -16.66
CA GLY A 28 -14.36 4.54 -18.08
C GLY A 28 -12.91 4.92 -18.39
N VAL A 29 -11.98 4.70 -17.47
CA VAL A 29 -10.54 4.88 -17.72
C VAL A 29 -10.04 3.73 -18.60
N ALA A 30 -9.18 4.03 -19.57
CA ALA A 30 -8.47 3.00 -20.32
C ALA A 30 -7.40 2.35 -19.44
N VAL A 31 -7.63 1.11 -19.02
CA VAL A 31 -6.74 0.39 -18.08
C VAL A 31 -5.99 -0.74 -18.78
N THR A 32 -4.66 -0.71 -18.67
CA THR A 32 -3.80 -1.87 -18.93
C THR A 32 -3.32 -2.45 -17.60
N GLY A 33 -2.99 -3.73 -17.57
CA GLY A 33 -2.39 -4.32 -16.38
C GLY A 33 -1.55 -5.54 -16.67
N TYR A 34 -0.70 -5.89 -15.72
CA TYR A 34 0.08 -7.12 -15.75
C TYR A 34 0.20 -7.70 -14.35
N ASP A 35 0.11 -9.02 -14.25
CA ASP A 35 0.45 -9.79 -13.07
C ASP A 35 0.98 -11.15 -13.54
N PRO A 36 2.08 -11.67 -12.98
CA PRO A 36 2.59 -13.00 -13.36
C PRO A 36 1.65 -14.15 -12.98
N LYS A 37 0.68 -13.92 -12.08
CA LYS A 37 -0.32 -14.88 -11.62
C LYS A 37 -1.71 -14.20 -11.51
N PRO A 38 -2.35 -13.84 -12.64
CA PRO A 38 -3.62 -13.13 -12.64
C PRO A 38 -4.75 -14.08 -12.25
N VAL A 39 -5.02 -14.20 -10.94
CA VAL A 39 -6.04 -15.11 -10.39
C VAL A 39 -7.36 -14.41 -10.04
N ARG A 40 -7.37 -13.07 -10.03
CA ARG A 40 -8.55 -12.27 -9.64
C ARG A 40 -9.39 -11.96 -10.87
N LYS A 41 -10.72 -11.91 -10.70
CA LYS A 41 -11.65 -11.53 -11.77
C LYS A 41 -11.47 -10.04 -12.09
N LEU A 42 -11.31 -9.73 -13.37
CA LEU A 42 -11.14 -8.36 -13.86
C LEU A 42 -12.38 -7.87 -14.61
N HIS A 43 -12.57 -6.56 -14.62
CA HIS A 43 -13.56 -5.89 -15.47
C HIS A 43 -13.22 -6.17 -16.95
N PRO A 44 -14.23 -6.45 -17.82
CA PRO A 44 -13.97 -6.86 -19.22
C PRO A 44 -13.14 -5.86 -20.04
N SER A 45 -13.16 -4.58 -19.68
CA SER A 45 -12.39 -3.53 -20.35
C SER A 45 -10.94 -3.42 -19.89
N VAL A 46 -10.52 -4.13 -18.83
CA VAL A 46 -9.10 -4.15 -18.41
C VAL A 46 -8.32 -5.01 -19.39
N VAL A 47 -7.31 -4.41 -20.04
CA VAL A 47 -6.46 -5.10 -21.01
C VAL A 47 -5.23 -5.64 -20.30
N VAL A 48 -5.22 -6.94 -20.01
CA VAL A 48 -4.05 -7.63 -19.46
C VAL A 48 -2.98 -7.79 -20.55
N LYS A 49 -1.73 -7.45 -20.22
CA LYS A 49 -0.55 -7.53 -21.10
C LYS A 49 0.36 -8.70 -20.70
N GLU A 50 1.42 -8.92 -21.47
CA GLU A 50 2.36 -10.05 -21.26
C GLU A 50 3.54 -9.69 -20.35
N SER A 51 3.76 -8.40 -20.04
CA SER A 51 4.83 -7.92 -19.16
C SER A 51 4.51 -6.57 -18.52
N ASN A 52 5.28 -6.17 -17.49
CA ASN A 52 5.17 -4.82 -16.91
C ASN A 52 5.49 -3.77 -17.97
N ALA A 53 6.55 -3.98 -18.75
CA ALA A 53 6.95 -3.07 -19.83
C ALA A 53 5.84 -2.82 -20.86
N GLU A 54 5.12 -3.87 -21.28
CA GLU A 54 3.99 -3.71 -22.20
C GLU A 54 2.79 -2.98 -21.58
N ALA A 55 2.47 -3.28 -20.33
CA ALA A 55 1.40 -2.59 -19.61
C ALA A 55 1.71 -1.09 -19.47
N ALA A 56 2.96 -0.74 -19.13
CA ALA A 56 3.38 0.62 -18.84
C ALA A 56 3.60 1.49 -20.10
N ARG A 57 3.94 0.90 -21.26
CA ARG A 57 4.44 1.63 -22.45
C ARG A 57 3.61 2.83 -22.88
N MET A 58 2.28 2.71 -22.86
CA MET A 58 1.35 3.74 -23.36
C MET A 58 0.56 4.42 -22.25
N ALA A 59 0.88 4.16 -20.97
CA ALA A 59 0.16 4.73 -19.86
C ALA A 59 0.59 6.18 -19.59
N ASP A 60 -0.34 7.02 -19.15
CA ASP A 60 0.00 8.34 -18.60
C ASP A 60 0.41 8.21 -17.13
N ILE A 61 -0.19 7.25 -16.42
CA ILE A 61 0.05 6.97 -15.00
C ILE A 61 0.25 5.46 -14.82
N ILE A 62 1.27 5.06 -14.07
CA ILE A 62 1.57 3.68 -13.71
C ILE A 62 1.39 3.52 -12.20
N PHE A 63 0.48 2.64 -11.78
CA PHE A 63 0.30 2.22 -10.40
C PHE A 63 1.07 0.92 -10.16
N SER A 64 2.17 1.00 -9.40
CA SER A 64 2.96 -0.16 -8.99
C SER A 64 2.44 -0.71 -7.66
N ALA A 65 1.62 -1.77 -7.74
CA ALA A 65 0.88 -2.40 -6.63
C ALA A 65 1.21 -3.90 -6.52
N ASN A 66 2.49 -4.18 -6.30
CA ASN A 66 3.14 -5.49 -6.20
C ASN A 66 3.50 -5.86 -4.75
N LEU A 67 4.26 -6.96 -4.61
CA LEU A 67 5.00 -7.23 -3.37
C LEU A 67 6.22 -6.31 -3.29
N SER A 68 6.53 -5.79 -2.09
CA SER A 68 7.72 -4.93 -1.90
C SER A 68 9.04 -5.66 -2.18
N SER A 69 9.06 -7.00 -2.16
CA SER A 69 10.26 -7.79 -2.44
C SER A 69 10.70 -7.71 -3.91
N VAL A 70 9.78 -7.44 -4.84
CA VAL A 70 10.05 -7.38 -6.29
C VAL A 70 10.04 -5.95 -6.85
N SER A 71 9.76 -4.94 -6.02
CA SER A 71 9.56 -3.56 -6.50
C SER A 71 10.81 -2.93 -7.11
N VAL A 72 12.01 -3.34 -6.68
CA VAL A 72 13.29 -2.88 -7.25
C VAL A 72 13.53 -3.51 -8.62
N GLU A 73 13.33 -4.84 -8.73
CA GLU A 73 13.47 -5.58 -10.01
C GLU A 73 12.51 -5.02 -11.08
N ILE A 74 11.26 -4.72 -10.69
CA ILE A 74 10.27 -4.10 -11.60
C ILE A 74 10.74 -2.70 -12.04
N ALA A 75 11.35 -1.91 -11.15
CA ALA A 75 11.89 -0.61 -11.52
C ALA A 75 13.05 -0.74 -12.54
N GLU A 76 13.93 -1.72 -12.35
CA GLU A 76 15.04 -2.01 -13.27
C GLU A 76 14.53 -2.48 -14.65
N GLU A 77 13.50 -3.34 -14.68
CA GLU A 77 12.82 -3.78 -15.91
C GLU A 77 12.29 -2.57 -16.70
N LEU A 78 11.71 -1.59 -15.99
CA LEU A 78 11.01 -0.46 -16.58
C LEU A 78 11.91 0.73 -16.93
N ALA A 79 13.11 0.84 -16.35
CA ALA A 79 14.01 1.98 -16.53
C ALA A 79 14.31 2.31 -18.00
N GLY A 80 14.38 1.30 -18.87
CA GLY A 80 14.62 1.47 -20.31
C GLY A 80 13.38 1.73 -21.17
N VAL A 81 12.18 1.68 -20.60
CA VAL A 81 10.90 1.75 -21.33
C VAL A 81 10.09 2.99 -20.97
N LEU A 82 10.16 3.43 -19.71
CA LEU A 82 9.41 4.59 -19.24
C LEU A 82 9.89 5.89 -19.88
N GLN A 83 8.98 6.85 -19.98
CA GLN A 83 9.17 8.11 -20.69
C GLN A 83 8.89 9.32 -19.78
N PRO A 84 9.49 10.50 -20.06
CA PRO A 84 9.40 11.66 -19.16
C PRO A 84 8.00 12.24 -18.90
N GLN A 85 7.04 11.97 -19.79
CA GLN A 85 5.66 12.42 -19.66
C GLN A 85 4.81 11.56 -18.71
N GLN A 86 5.30 10.37 -18.36
CA GLN A 86 4.56 9.40 -17.55
C GLN A 86 4.77 9.66 -16.06
N PHE A 87 3.79 9.28 -15.24
CA PHE A 87 3.93 9.21 -13.79
C PHE A 87 4.11 7.76 -13.35
N PHE A 88 5.15 7.47 -12.58
CA PHE A 88 5.30 6.18 -11.88
C PHE A 88 4.95 6.37 -10.40
N CYS A 89 3.80 5.84 -10.00
CA CYS A 89 3.32 5.88 -8.63
C CYS A 89 3.69 4.58 -7.93
N GLU A 90 4.65 4.68 -7.02
CA GLU A 90 5.18 3.55 -6.29
C GLU A 90 4.31 3.27 -5.06
N MET A 91 3.40 2.28 -5.14
CA MET A 91 2.37 2.02 -4.13
C MET A 91 2.68 0.86 -3.18
N ASN A 92 3.80 0.16 -3.39
CA ASN A 92 4.17 -0.99 -2.57
C ASN A 92 4.37 -0.58 -1.11
N THR A 93 4.05 -1.46 -0.18
CA THR A 93 4.31 -1.21 1.25
C THR A 93 5.78 -1.48 1.53
N SER A 94 6.60 -0.43 1.45
CA SER A 94 8.05 -0.48 1.65
C SER A 94 8.55 0.72 2.46
N GLY A 95 9.76 0.62 3.01
CA GLY A 95 10.45 1.72 3.68
C GLY A 95 10.82 2.88 2.74
N PRO A 96 11.09 4.08 3.31
CA PRO A 96 11.42 5.28 2.54
C PRO A 96 12.70 5.14 1.71
N GLU A 97 13.74 4.47 2.22
CA GLU A 97 14.98 4.27 1.44
C GLU A 97 14.75 3.43 0.19
N LYS A 98 13.88 2.42 0.26
CA LYS A 98 13.51 1.64 -0.94
C LYS A 98 12.75 2.50 -1.96
N LYS A 99 11.88 3.41 -1.51
CA LYS A 99 11.20 4.38 -2.39
C LYS A 99 12.21 5.28 -3.11
N LYS A 100 13.18 5.82 -2.37
CA LYS A 100 14.28 6.64 -2.94
C LYS A 100 15.11 5.83 -3.92
N LYS A 101 15.45 4.59 -3.59
CA LYS A 101 16.22 3.70 -4.48
C LYS A 101 15.52 3.43 -5.80
N ILE A 102 14.21 3.19 -5.77
CA ILE A 102 13.40 3.04 -6.99
C ILE A 102 13.42 4.34 -7.80
N ALA A 103 13.29 5.49 -7.15
CA ALA A 103 13.37 6.78 -7.83
C ALA A 103 14.73 7.02 -8.51
N GLU A 104 15.85 6.63 -7.85
CA GLU A 104 17.19 6.69 -8.45
C GLU A 104 17.31 5.80 -9.69
N ILE A 105 16.78 4.57 -9.63
CA ILE A 105 16.82 3.62 -10.75
C ILE A 105 16.06 4.17 -11.96
N LEU A 106 14.92 4.83 -11.72
CA LEU A 106 14.05 5.35 -12.76
C LEU A 106 14.45 6.76 -13.25
N ALA A 107 15.28 7.49 -12.50
CA ALA A 107 15.70 8.84 -12.85
C ALA A 107 16.26 9.00 -14.28
N PRO A 108 17.08 8.08 -14.83
CA PRO A 108 17.60 8.20 -16.20
C PRO A 108 16.51 8.19 -17.29
N SER A 109 15.33 7.60 -17.02
CA SER A 109 14.21 7.58 -17.96
C SER A 109 13.46 8.92 -17.99
N GLY A 110 13.71 9.80 -17.01
CA GLY A 110 13.03 11.06 -16.79
C GLY A 110 11.58 10.92 -16.30
N VAL A 111 11.12 9.71 -15.97
CA VAL A 111 9.75 9.48 -15.51
C VAL A 111 9.46 10.24 -14.21
N LYS A 112 8.23 10.73 -14.08
CA LYS A 112 7.80 11.50 -12.91
C LYS A 112 7.46 10.56 -11.76
N MET A 113 8.36 10.48 -10.80
CA MET A 113 8.21 9.61 -9.63
C MET A 113 7.27 10.19 -8.57
N VAL A 114 6.36 9.36 -8.07
CA VAL A 114 5.47 9.68 -6.95
C VAL A 114 5.51 8.56 -5.91
N ASP A 115 5.81 8.90 -4.65
CA ASP A 115 5.59 8.00 -3.52
C ASP A 115 4.11 8.05 -3.14
N LEU A 116 3.35 6.96 -3.39
CA LEU A 116 1.90 6.94 -3.25
C LEU A 116 1.46 5.86 -2.26
N ALA A 117 1.34 6.24 -0.99
CA ALA A 117 1.03 5.32 0.09
C ALA A 117 -0.49 5.02 0.19
N ILE A 118 -0.86 3.75 0.16
CA ILE A 118 -2.21 3.28 0.50
C ILE A 118 -2.41 3.32 2.02
N MET A 119 -3.33 4.16 2.51
CA MET A 119 -3.43 4.51 3.95
C MET A 119 -4.40 3.64 4.75
N ALA A 120 -5.23 2.84 4.08
CA ALA A 120 -6.21 1.95 4.70
C ALA A 120 -6.34 0.64 3.89
N PRO A 121 -7.01 -0.39 4.43
CA PRO A 121 -7.39 -1.55 3.64
C PRO A 121 -8.11 -1.14 2.34
N VAL A 122 -7.82 -1.83 1.23
CA VAL A 122 -8.40 -1.51 -0.08
C VAL A 122 -9.89 -1.89 -0.13
N PRO A 123 -10.27 -3.16 0.06
CA PRO A 123 -11.67 -3.46 0.36
C PRO A 123 -12.14 -2.77 1.67
N PRO A 124 -13.38 -2.25 1.71
CA PRO A 124 -14.40 -2.28 0.66
C PRO A 124 -14.37 -1.08 -0.31
N LYS A 125 -13.53 -0.05 -0.07
CA LYS A 125 -13.57 1.21 -0.80
C LYS A 125 -12.89 1.18 -2.18
N GLY A 126 -12.07 0.16 -2.45
CA GLY A 126 -11.39 0.02 -3.73
C GLY A 126 -10.49 1.22 -4.04
N ILE A 127 -10.54 1.77 -5.25
CA ILE A 127 -9.72 2.94 -5.65
C ILE A 127 -10.03 4.21 -4.83
N MET A 128 -11.17 4.25 -4.12
CA MET A 128 -11.54 5.33 -3.20
C MET A 128 -10.94 5.16 -1.79
N THR A 129 -10.07 4.16 -1.58
CA THR A 129 -9.28 4.06 -0.35
C THR A 129 -8.34 5.27 -0.24
N PRO A 130 -8.25 5.92 0.94
CA PRO A 130 -7.41 7.09 1.11
C PRO A 130 -5.95 6.81 0.70
N LEU A 131 -5.43 7.64 -0.20
CA LEU A 131 -4.04 7.63 -0.64
C LEU A 131 -3.33 8.89 -0.16
N LEU A 132 -2.03 8.75 0.12
CA LEU A 132 -1.16 9.87 0.46
C LEU A 132 -0.01 9.92 -0.54
N ALA A 133 0.11 11.04 -1.25
CA ALA A 133 1.17 11.28 -2.21
C ALA A 133 2.29 12.16 -1.62
N SER A 134 3.54 11.87 -1.97
CA SER A 134 4.70 12.75 -1.76
C SER A 134 5.71 12.64 -2.89
N GLY A 135 6.65 13.58 -2.96
CA GLY A 135 7.58 13.76 -4.06
C GLY A 135 7.32 15.04 -4.84
N GLU A 136 8.33 15.51 -5.57
CA GLU A 136 8.30 16.78 -6.31
C GLU A 136 7.17 16.80 -7.36
N GLU A 137 6.89 15.66 -7.97
CA GLU A 137 5.89 15.49 -9.02
C GLU A 137 4.46 15.23 -8.48
N ALA A 138 4.27 15.11 -7.17
CA ALA A 138 2.99 14.77 -6.57
C ALA A 138 1.87 15.78 -6.89
N ALA A 139 2.21 17.08 -6.96
CA ALA A 139 1.25 18.12 -7.33
C ALA A 139 0.81 18.01 -8.80
N ALA A 140 1.75 17.74 -9.70
CA ALA A 140 1.44 17.55 -11.12
C ALA A 140 0.62 16.27 -11.36
N PHE A 141 0.94 15.20 -10.63
CA PHE A 141 0.15 13.96 -10.61
C PHE A 141 -1.30 14.22 -10.15
N LEU A 142 -1.49 14.99 -9.07
CA LEU A 142 -2.81 15.31 -8.55
C LEU A 142 -3.67 16.08 -9.57
N GLU A 143 -3.11 17.06 -10.29
CA GLU A 143 -3.85 17.75 -11.33
C GLU A 143 -4.21 16.82 -12.51
N LYS A 144 -3.33 15.87 -12.86
CA LYS A 144 -3.60 14.89 -13.93
C LYS A 144 -4.73 13.92 -13.57
N ILE A 145 -4.81 13.49 -12.30
CA ILE A 145 -5.79 12.50 -11.83
C ILE A 145 -7.08 13.12 -11.26
N LYS A 146 -7.10 14.44 -11.05
CA LYS A 146 -8.23 15.23 -10.53
C LYS A 146 -9.60 14.90 -11.15
N PRO A 147 -9.75 14.67 -12.47
CA PRO A 147 -11.04 14.32 -13.05
C PRO A 147 -11.69 13.06 -12.46
N LEU A 148 -10.90 12.15 -11.88
CA LEU A 148 -11.38 10.92 -11.27
C LEU A 148 -11.94 11.11 -9.85
N ASN A 149 -11.78 12.29 -9.24
CA ASN A 149 -12.25 12.62 -7.88
C ASN A 149 -11.84 11.59 -6.81
N LEU A 150 -10.64 11.01 -6.92
CA LEU A 150 -10.12 10.03 -5.97
C LEU A 150 -9.78 10.68 -4.62
N ASP A 151 -9.81 9.88 -3.54
CA ASP A 151 -9.41 10.31 -2.20
C ASP A 151 -7.88 10.30 -2.06
N ILE A 152 -7.23 11.33 -2.62
CA ILE A 152 -5.77 11.50 -2.58
C ILE A 152 -5.42 12.81 -1.90
N SER A 153 -4.64 12.72 -0.83
CA SER A 153 -4.03 13.86 -0.16
C SER A 153 -2.53 13.94 -0.46
N MET A 154 -1.92 15.12 -0.28
CA MET A 154 -0.49 15.33 -0.53
C MET A 154 0.25 15.77 0.72
N VAL A 155 1.47 15.27 0.90
CA VAL A 155 2.44 15.88 1.81
C VAL A 155 2.91 17.20 1.21
N LYS A 156 2.55 18.33 1.83
CA LYS A 156 3.00 19.66 1.40
C LYS A 156 4.54 19.72 1.42
N ASN A 157 5.14 20.09 0.29
CA ASN A 157 6.60 20.11 0.08
C ASN A 157 7.28 18.77 0.41
N GLY A 158 6.55 17.65 0.24
CA GLY A 158 7.04 16.33 0.59
C GLY A 158 8.04 15.78 -0.44
N GLN A 159 8.99 15.00 0.05
CA GLN A 159 9.96 14.29 -0.77
C GLN A 159 9.53 12.83 -1.00
N ILE A 160 10.21 12.14 -1.92
CA ILE A 160 10.03 10.70 -2.10
C ILE A 160 10.39 9.98 -0.78
N GLY A 161 9.46 9.17 -0.28
CA GLY A 161 9.59 8.45 0.99
C GLY A 161 8.79 9.07 2.15
N ASP A 162 8.34 10.31 2.06
CA ASP A 162 7.58 10.95 3.16
C ASP A 162 6.21 10.31 3.38
N ALA A 163 5.50 9.95 2.29
CA ALA A 163 4.21 9.28 2.39
C ALA A 163 4.38 7.88 2.99
N ALA A 164 5.38 7.12 2.50
CA ALA A 164 5.75 5.82 3.08
C ALA A 164 6.11 5.94 4.57
N THR A 165 6.93 6.92 4.94
CA THR A 165 7.32 7.16 6.35
C THR A 165 6.10 7.41 7.22
N ARG A 166 5.19 8.31 6.82
CA ARG A 166 3.95 8.60 7.57
C ARG A 166 3.06 7.36 7.73
N LYS A 167 2.92 6.55 6.68
CA LYS A 167 2.16 5.29 6.72
C LYS A 167 2.80 4.29 7.71
N LEU A 168 4.11 4.12 7.67
CA LEU A 168 4.83 3.18 8.53
C LEU A 168 4.84 3.63 9.99
N LEU A 169 5.02 4.93 10.27
CA LEU A 169 4.88 5.48 11.62
C LEU A 169 3.49 5.22 12.20
N ARG A 170 2.43 5.44 11.42
CA ARG A 170 1.06 5.09 11.84
C ARG A 170 0.90 3.58 12.11
N SER A 171 1.64 2.74 11.38
CA SER A 171 1.57 1.29 11.52
C SER A 171 2.14 0.79 12.85
N ILE A 172 3.16 1.45 13.40
CA ILE A 172 3.68 1.16 14.75
C ILE A 172 2.52 1.20 15.75
N VAL A 173 1.76 2.30 15.78
CA VAL A 173 0.66 2.49 16.73
C VAL A 173 -0.47 1.51 16.43
N TYR A 174 -0.95 1.47 15.18
CA TYR A 174 -2.16 0.70 14.86
C TYR A 174 -1.96 -0.80 15.03
N LYS A 175 -0.83 -1.35 14.56
CA LYS A 175 -0.56 -2.79 14.67
C LYS A 175 0.00 -3.16 16.04
N GLY A 176 0.74 -2.27 16.70
CA GLY A 176 1.17 -2.48 18.08
C GLY A 176 -0.03 -2.61 19.03
N ILE A 177 -1.03 -1.72 18.92
CA ILE A 177 -2.28 -1.84 19.69
C ILE A 177 -2.99 -3.15 19.33
N ALA A 178 -3.08 -3.50 18.04
CA ALA A 178 -3.71 -4.74 17.62
C ALA A 178 -3.04 -5.98 18.22
N ALA A 179 -1.70 -6.02 18.29
CA ALA A 179 -0.95 -7.12 18.89
C ALA A 179 -1.20 -7.23 20.41
N VAL A 180 -1.18 -6.09 21.13
CA VAL A 180 -1.53 -6.06 22.56
C VAL A 180 -2.96 -6.58 22.78
N VAL A 181 -3.92 -6.14 21.95
CA VAL A 181 -5.31 -6.63 22.03
C VAL A 181 -5.39 -8.12 21.75
N CYS A 182 -4.70 -8.63 20.72
CA CYS A 182 -4.71 -10.06 20.40
C CYS A 182 -4.16 -10.90 21.56
N GLU A 183 -3.02 -10.51 22.12
CA GLU A 183 -2.40 -11.23 23.24
C GLU A 183 -3.25 -11.16 24.51
N ALA A 184 -3.83 -9.99 24.81
CA ALA A 184 -4.70 -9.82 25.96
C ALA A 184 -5.98 -10.67 25.84
N MET A 185 -6.59 -10.74 24.66
CA MET A 185 -7.78 -11.58 24.42
C MET A 185 -7.47 -13.07 24.57
N GLU A 186 -6.35 -13.54 24.01
CA GLU A 186 -5.90 -14.92 24.15
C GLU A 186 -5.61 -15.30 25.61
N ALA A 187 -4.95 -14.40 26.36
CA ALA A 187 -4.73 -14.59 27.79
C ALA A 187 -6.06 -14.60 28.57
N GLY A 188 -6.97 -13.67 28.27
CA GLY A 188 -8.28 -13.60 28.89
C GLY A 188 -9.09 -14.87 28.69
N GLU A 189 -9.06 -15.45 27.49
CA GLU A 189 -9.68 -16.74 27.19
C GLU A 189 -9.03 -17.87 28.01
N ALA A 190 -7.70 -17.97 28.00
CA ALA A 190 -6.96 -19.02 28.71
C ALA A 190 -7.17 -18.99 30.24
N PHE A 191 -7.35 -17.81 30.83
CA PHE A 191 -7.61 -17.64 32.26
C PHE A 191 -9.11 -17.60 32.62
N GLY A 192 -10.03 -17.74 31.65
CA GLY A 192 -11.47 -17.67 31.89
C GLY A 192 -11.96 -16.27 32.31
N MET A 193 -11.26 -15.23 31.91
CA MET A 193 -11.48 -13.82 32.26
C MET A 193 -11.78 -12.94 31.04
N GLU A 194 -12.36 -13.51 29.97
CA GLU A 194 -12.59 -12.80 28.71
C GLU A 194 -13.42 -11.50 28.90
N SER A 195 -14.54 -11.57 29.63
CA SER A 195 -15.37 -10.38 29.87
C SER A 195 -14.62 -9.28 30.63
N TYR A 196 -13.73 -9.67 31.55
CA TYR A 196 -12.91 -8.71 32.29
C TYR A 196 -11.90 -8.03 31.37
N ILE A 197 -11.17 -8.79 30.55
CA ILE A 197 -10.14 -8.20 29.68
C ILE A 197 -10.76 -7.31 28.60
N ARG A 198 -11.90 -7.70 28.02
CA ARG A 198 -12.65 -6.85 27.07
C ARG A 198 -12.98 -5.49 27.69
N ALA A 199 -13.51 -5.49 28.91
CA ALA A 199 -13.80 -4.25 29.64
C ALA A 199 -12.55 -3.39 29.90
N GLN A 200 -11.41 -4.02 30.25
CA GLN A 200 -10.15 -3.28 30.44
C GLN A 200 -9.66 -2.66 29.13
N ILE A 201 -9.69 -3.41 28.02
CA ILE A 201 -9.30 -2.91 26.69
C ILE A 201 -10.16 -1.70 26.31
N SER A 202 -11.49 -1.82 26.35
CA SER A 202 -12.40 -0.73 26.01
C SER A 202 -12.19 0.52 26.88
N SER A 203 -11.80 0.35 28.15
CA SER A 203 -11.52 1.48 29.04
C SER A 203 -10.27 2.29 28.65
N LEU A 204 -9.30 1.67 27.98
CA LEU A 204 -8.02 2.30 27.65
C LEU A 204 -7.98 2.85 26.22
N ILE A 205 -8.44 2.07 25.25
CA ILE A 205 -8.39 2.46 23.82
C ILE A 205 -9.73 2.99 23.31
N GLY A 206 -10.76 2.99 24.16
CA GLY A 206 -12.13 3.31 23.77
C GLY A 206 -12.78 2.22 22.93
N GLY A 207 -13.99 2.50 22.43
CA GLY A 207 -14.72 1.62 21.53
C GLY A 207 -15.59 0.57 22.24
N ASN A 208 -15.93 -0.47 21.49
CA ASN A 208 -16.84 -1.55 21.87
C ASN A 208 -16.24 -2.91 21.50
N ASP A 209 -16.96 -4.00 21.78
CA ASP A 209 -16.54 -5.36 21.43
C ASP A 209 -16.28 -5.53 19.93
N ASP A 210 -17.07 -4.89 19.05
CA ASP A 210 -16.83 -4.94 17.59
C ASP A 210 -15.44 -4.40 17.20
N LEU A 211 -14.94 -3.38 17.89
CA LEU A 211 -13.60 -2.85 17.65
C LEU A 211 -12.53 -3.87 18.04
N ILE A 212 -12.71 -4.54 19.18
CA ILE A 212 -11.81 -5.58 19.68
C ILE A 212 -11.80 -6.75 18.72
N ASP A 213 -12.97 -7.24 18.34
CA ASP A 213 -13.12 -8.36 17.40
C ASP A 213 -12.48 -8.03 16.06
N ARG A 214 -12.67 -6.79 15.56
CA ARG A 214 -11.99 -6.33 14.33
C ARG A 214 -10.47 -6.31 14.44
N PHE A 215 -9.91 -5.97 15.61
CA PHE A 215 -8.46 -6.07 15.82
C PHE A 215 -8.00 -7.53 15.75
N VAL A 216 -8.70 -8.44 16.43
CA VAL A 216 -8.37 -9.87 16.48
C VAL A 216 -8.54 -10.52 15.11
N GLU A 217 -9.74 -10.48 14.53
CA GLU A 217 -10.06 -11.10 13.24
C GLU A 217 -9.24 -10.50 12.10
N GLY A 218 -9.08 -9.17 12.09
CA GLY A 218 -8.30 -8.49 11.07
C GLY A 218 -6.81 -8.80 11.15
N SER A 219 -6.27 -9.05 12.35
CA SER A 219 -4.88 -9.51 12.54
C SER A 219 -4.71 -10.92 12.02
N LYS A 220 -5.61 -11.85 12.36
CA LYS A 220 -5.59 -13.23 11.86
C LYS A 220 -5.72 -13.30 10.34
N THR A 221 -6.75 -12.68 9.78
CA THR A 221 -7.07 -12.72 8.34
C THR A 221 -5.94 -12.18 7.46
N HIS A 222 -5.18 -11.20 7.96
CA HIS A 222 -4.14 -10.51 7.19
C HIS A 222 -2.74 -10.63 7.80
N ALA A 223 -2.50 -11.67 8.61
CA ALA A 223 -1.27 -11.83 9.39
C ALA A 223 -0.01 -11.68 8.53
N LEU A 224 0.09 -12.43 7.43
CA LEU A 224 1.26 -12.41 6.53
C LEU A 224 1.52 -11.00 5.95
N ARG A 225 0.47 -10.35 5.45
CA ARG A 225 0.57 -8.99 4.89
C ARG A 225 0.98 -7.96 5.95
N ARG A 226 0.39 -8.06 7.15
CA ARG A 226 0.71 -7.16 8.27
C ARG A 226 2.13 -7.41 8.78
N MET A 227 2.61 -8.65 8.77
CA MET A 227 3.97 -9.02 9.13
C MET A 227 5.00 -8.33 8.21
N HIS A 228 4.83 -8.44 6.88
CA HIS A 228 5.68 -7.72 5.92
C HIS A 228 5.63 -6.19 6.10
N GLU A 229 4.48 -5.65 6.47
CA GLU A 229 4.35 -4.22 6.80
C GLU A 229 5.16 -3.87 8.06
N MET A 230 5.18 -4.72 9.09
CA MET A 230 6.00 -4.52 10.28
C MET A 230 7.50 -4.72 10.02
N GLU A 231 7.90 -5.62 9.11
CA GLU A 231 9.29 -5.74 8.65
C GLU A 231 9.78 -4.45 7.99
N ALA A 232 8.94 -3.82 7.16
CA ALA A 232 9.27 -2.51 6.58
C ALA A 232 9.40 -1.40 7.64
N VAL A 233 8.63 -1.47 8.73
CA VAL A 233 8.78 -0.55 9.88
C VAL A 233 10.11 -0.80 10.59
N ILE A 234 10.49 -2.07 10.82
CA ILE A 234 11.77 -2.45 11.43
C ILE A 234 12.93 -1.86 10.61
N GLU A 235 12.96 -2.12 9.31
CA GLU A 235 13.99 -1.61 8.38
C GLU A 235 14.08 -0.08 8.43
N MET A 236 12.93 0.62 8.40
CA MET A 236 12.87 2.08 8.50
C MET A 236 13.46 2.61 9.81
N LEU A 237 13.18 1.97 10.94
CA LEU A 237 13.67 2.40 12.26
C LEU A 237 15.17 2.11 12.42
N GLU A 238 15.64 0.93 12.00
CA GLU A 238 17.06 0.54 12.06
C GLU A 238 17.94 1.45 11.21
N THR A 239 17.43 1.91 10.05
CA THR A 239 18.11 2.89 9.20
C THR A 239 18.36 4.22 9.93
N GLN A 240 17.50 4.56 10.90
CA GLN A 240 17.64 5.74 11.76
C GLN A 240 18.36 5.43 13.08
N HIS A 241 18.96 4.25 13.21
CA HIS A 241 19.61 3.76 14.42
C HIS A 241 18.70 3.71 15.66
N LEU A 242 17.39 3.54 15.44
CA LEU A 242 16.40 3.33 16.49
C LEU A 242 16.17 1.84 16.70
N ASP A 243 16.09 1.41 17.96
CA ASP A 243 15.81 0.00 18.29
C ASP A 243 14.28 -0.28 18.24
N PRO A 244 13.81 -1.11 17.29
CA PRO A 244 12.38 -1.30 17.05
C PRO A 244 11.75 -2.35 17.98
N ILE A 245 11.96 -2.26 19.30
CA ILE A 245 11.58 -3.28 20.30
C ILE A 245 10.11 -3.71 20.17
N VAL A 246 9.17 -2.77 20.28
CA VAL A 246 7.73 -3.05 20.23
C VAL A 246 7.30 -3.53 18.83
N THR A 247 7.91 -2.98 17.80
CA THR A 247 7.65 -3.36 16.40
C THR A 247 8.04 -4.81 16.13
N ARG A 248 9.19 -5.28 16.67
CA ARG A 248 9.59 -6.69 16.59
C ARG A 248 8.60 -7.59 17.31
N ALA A 249 8.23 -7.26 18.54
CA ALA A 249 7.22 -8.03 19.28
C ALA A 249 5.87 -8.08 18.54
N THR A 250 5.48 -6.98 17.90
CA THR A 250 4.26 -6.92 17.07
C THR A 250 4.35 -7.84 15.85
N ARG A 251 5.51 -7.88 15.17
CA ARG A 251 5.77 -8.80 14.06
C ARG A 251 5.69 -10.25 14.54
N ASP A 252 6.33 -10.59 15.67
CA ASP A 252 6.35 -11.95 16.22
C ASP A 252 4.94 -12.42 16.62
N ASN A 253 4.14 -11.51 17.18
CA ASN A 253 2.73 -11.78 17.46
C ASN A 253 1.95 -12.10 16.17
N LEU A 254 2.19 -11.39 15.07
CA LEU A 254 1.56 -11.66 13.78
C LEU A 254 2.04 -12.98 13.16
N GLU A 255 3.33 -13.31 13.30
CA GLU A 255 3.91 -14.57 12.83
C GLU A 255 3.24 -15.77 13.53
N LYS A 256 3.00 -15.67 14.85
CA LYS A 256 2.26 -16.68 15.61
C LYS A 256 0.88 -16.99 15.02
N LEU A 257 0.21 -16.00 14.43
CA LEU A 257 -1.14 -16.15 13.85
C LEU A 257 -1.16 -16.82 12.47
N LEU A 258 0.00 -17.18 11.89
CA LEU A 258 0.11 -17.91 10.64
C LEU A 258 -0.09 -19.43 10.80
N HIS A 259 -0.17 -19.92 12.03
CA HIS A 259 -0.27 -21.32 12.42
C HIS A 259 -1.58 -21.59 13.17
#